data_AF-A0A517IAF4-F1
#
_entry.id   AF-A0A517IAF4-F1
#
_cell.length_a   1.000
_cell.length_b   1.000
_cell.length_c   1.000
_cell.angle_alpha   90.00
_cell.angle_beta   90.00
_cell.angle_gamma   90.00
#
_symmetry.space_group_name_H-M   'P 1'
#
loop_
_entity.id
_entity.type
_entity.pdbx_description
1 polymer ?
#
loop_
_entity_poly.entity_id
_entity_poly.type
_entity_poly.pdbx_seq_one_letter_code
_entity_poly.pdbx_strand_id
1 'polypeptide(L)'
;MQKEKKNIFTRTYKIGNFEVRGNTVLLIFATPILINYFLLTWRAPFVFGDANSWLGFLANYSGGIIGGLVAFFAAKIQMDFQKEREKLQRYLAQLPTLTKLSLELTKMKLQFEVSKDIPKNLPPDMPDEVKNNIHKSSLTLEPLIRERWGNLDVIQDPILLSELYKLFESYERTVEVLGFNLTELELSIKKRELEKDKLEKKLKKGRANEVEKIDFELLCHNLQNDMLRHKVLEADKRHYWSILGNAFVKANDLEQRVNTLIEEIKGKTKEQKAM
;
A
#
# COMPACT_ATOMS: atom_id res chain seq x y z
N MET A 1 22.83 -41.42 31.76
CA MET A 1 22.89 -40.47 30.63
C MET A 1 23.40 -41.22 29.39
N GLN A 2 22.50 -41.91 28.67
CA GLN A 2 22.85 -42.70 27.48
C GLN A 2 22.98 -41.75 26.26
N LYS A 3 24.17 -41.64 25.69
CA LYS A 3 24.38 -40.98 24.39
C LYS A 3 23.85 -41.90 23.29
N GLU A 4 22.71 -41.56 22.70
CA GLU A 4 22.24 -42.18 21.45
C GLU A 4 23.36 -42.07 20.40
N LYS A 5 23.93 -43.21 20.02
CA LYS A 5 24.76 -43.32 18.81
C LYS A 5 23.85 -43.19 17.59
N LYS A 6 23.47 -41.96 17.22
CA LYS A 6 22.73 -41.71 15.99
C LYS A 6 23.58 -42.16 14.80
N ASN A 7 23.09 -43.18 14.11
CA ASN A 7 23.74 -43.83 12.98
C ASN A 7 23.99 -42.80 11.86
N ILE A 8 25.25 -42.67 11.42
CA ILE A 8 25.66 -41.64 10.46
C ILE A 8 24.95 -41.82 9.11
N PHE A 9 24.52 -43.04 8.78
CA PHE A 9 23.84 -43.41 7.54
C PHE A 9 22.42 -42.85 7.37
N THR A 10 21.77 -42.37 8.43
CA THR A 10 20.43 -41.75 8.33
C THR A 10 20.47 -40.23 8.40
N ARG A 11 21.66 -39.60 8.36
CA ARG A 11 21.76 -38.15 8.33
C ARG A 11 21.38 -37.62 6.95
N THR A 12 20.27 -36.90 6.91
CA THR A 12 19.91 -36.00 5.83
C THR A 12 20.63 -34.68 6.03
N TYR A 13 21.46 -34.29 5.06
CA TYR A 13 22.08 -32.98 5.04
C TYR A 13 21.18 -32.04 4.23
N LYS A 14 20.69 -31.00 4.87
CA LYS A 14 19.96 -29.92 4.18
C LYS A 14 20.96 -28.93 3.62
N ILE A 15 21.10 -28.91 2.30
CA ILE A 15 21.91 -27.93 1.59
C ILE A 15 20.94 -26.98 0.88
N GLY A 16 20.46 -25.97 1.60
CA GLY A 16 19.32 -25.15 1.15
C GLY A 16 18.01 -25.93 1.18
N ASN A 17 17.26 -25.92 0.08
CA ASN A 17 15.98 -26.65 -0.04
C ASN A 17 16.13 -28.13 -0.45
N PHE A 18 17.35 -28.62 -0.63
CA PHE A 18 17.61 -29.99 -1.03
C PHE A 18 17.99 -30.85 0.17
N GLU A 19 17.29 -31.98 0.33
CA GLU A 19 17.65 -33.02 1.27
C GLU A 19 18.54 -34.04 0.58
N VAL A 20 19.84 -33.96 0.87
CA VAL A 20 20.80 -34.95 0.39
C VAL A 20 20.94 -36.01 1.47
N ARG A 21 20.50 -37.24 1.17
CA ARG A 21 20.75 -38.39 2.04
C ARG A 21 22.24 -38.71 2.00
N GLY A 22 22.87 -38.88 3.16
CA GLY A 22 24.31 -39.21 3.25
C GLY A 22 24.71 -40.40 2.37
N ASN A 23 23.81 -41.37 2.20
CA ASN A 23 24.02 -42.55 1.34
C ASN A 23 24.22 -42.19 -0.13
N THR A 24 23.58 -41.12 -0.64
CA THR A 24 23.71 -40.70 -2.04
C THR A 24 25.10 -40.13 -2.32
N VAL A 25 25.63 -39.32 -1.41
CA VAL A 25 27.00 -38.79 -1.51
C VAL A 25 28.01 -39.93 -1.46
N LEU A 26 27.81 -40.86 -0.52
CA LEU A 26 28.68 -42.02 -0.36
C LEU A 26 28.67 -42.90 -1.61
N LEU A 27 27.51 -43.11 -2.25
CA LEU A 27 27.39 -43.85 -3.51
C LEU A 27 28.11 -43.15 -4.67
N ILE A 28 28.02 -41.83 -4.81
CA ILE A 28 28.70 -41.08 -5.89
C ILE A 28 30.23 -41.22 -5.81
N PHE A 29 30.78 -41.18 -4.60
CA PHE A 29 32.22 -41.38 -4.36
C PHE A 29 32.65 -42.86 -4.35
N ALA A 30 31.78 -43.78 -3.92
CA ALA A 30 32.07 -45.20 -3.90
C ALA A 30 31.97 -45.84 -5.29
N THR A 31 31.09 -45.36 -6.17
CA THR A 31 30.89 -45.89 -7.53
C THR A 31 32.20 -46.07 -8.31
N PRO A 32 33.10 -45.06 -8.41
CA PRO A 32 34.37 -45.24 -9.12
C PRO A 32 35.30 -46.26 -8.45
N ILE A 33 35.32 -46.33 -7.11
CA ILE A 33 36.12 -47.31 -6.34
C ILE A 33 35.59 -48.72 -6.58
N LEU A 34 34.27 -48.89 -6.59
CA LEU A 34 33.60 -50.16 -6.85
C LEU A 34 33.83 -50.60 -8.29
N ILE A 35 33.66 -49.70 -9.27
CA ILE A 35 33.95 -49.98 -10.68
C ILE A 35 35.42 -50.43 -10.84
N ASN A 36 36.36 -49.70 -10.22
CA ASN A 36 37.78 -50.02 -10.25
C ASN A 36 38.08 -51.39 -9.62
N TYR A 37 37.56 -51.66 -8.42
CA TYR A 37 37.83 -52.89 -7.67
C TYR A 37 37.20 -54.12 -8.35
N PHE A 38 35.94 -54.03 -8.79
CA PHE A 38 35.24 -55.15 -9.42
C PHE A 38 35.73 -55.43 -10.83
N LEU A 39 36.07 -54.42 -11.64
CA LEU A 39 36.51 -54.63 -13.02
C LEU A 39 38.00 -54.97 -13.13
N LEU A 40 38.87 -54.40 -12.29
CA LEU A 40 40.33 -54.63 -12.38
C LEU A 40 40.83 -55.82 -11.57
N THR A 41 40.30 -56.07 -10.37
CA THR A 41 40.84 -57.13 -9.49
C THR A 41 40.44 -58.52 -9.95
N TRP A 42 39.26 -58.68 -10.57
CA TRP A 42 38.78 -59.99 -11.06
C TRP A 42 39.26 -60.32 -12.48
N ARG A 43 40.02 -59.47 -13.19
CA ARG A 43 40.35 -59.70 -14.62
C ARG A 43 39.11 -60.17 -15.40
N ALA A 44 38.00 -59.45 -15.28
CA ALA A 44 36.80 -59.81 -16.02
C ALA A 44 37.16 -59.88 -17.52
N PRO A 45 36.82 -60.97 -18.24
CA PRO A 45 37.42 -61.32 -19.55
C PRO A 45 37.16 -60.35 -20.71
N PHE A 46 36.58 -59.18 -20.45
CA PHE A 46 36.23 -58.15 -21.43
C PHE A 46 36.63 -56.74 -20.99
N VAL A 47 37.41 -56.60 -19.92
CA VAL A 47 37.91 -55.31 -19.44
C VAL A 47 39.25 -55.01 -20.10
N PHE A 48 39.22 -54.17 -21.14
CA PHE A 48 40.38 -53.75 -21.88
C PHE A 48 40.90 -52.39 -21.35
N GLY A 49 42.18 -52.33 -20.99
CA GLY A 49 42.84 -51.07 -20.59
C GLY A 49 43.99 -51.28 -19.60
N ASP A 50 45.03 -50.45 -19.71
CA ASP A 50 46.16 -50.44 -18.76
C ASP A 50 45.80 -49.63 -17.51
N ALA A 51 46.55 -49.78 -16.42
CA ALA A 51 46.34 -49.03 -15.17
C ALA A 51 46.30 -47.50 -15.41
N ASN A 52 47.08 -47.03 -16.39
CA ASN A 52 47.09 -45.64 -16.84
C ASN A 52 45.75 -45.17 -17.43
N SER A 53 45.04 -46.02 -18.17
CA SER A 53 43.72 -45.71 -18.74
C SER A 53 42.66 -45.53 -17.66
N TRP A 54 42.71 -46.36 -16.61
CA TRP A 54 41.79 -46.30 -15.48
C TRP A 54 42.04 -45.11 -14.58
N LEU A 55 43.31 -44.76 -14.36
CA LEU A 55 43.67 -43.53 -13.66
C LEU A 55 43.16 -42.29 -14.41
N GLY A 56 43.24 -42.29 -15.75
CA GLY A 56 42.65 -41.26 -16.59
C GLY A 56 41.12 -41.17 -16.47
N PHE A 57 40.41 -42.29 -16.44
CA PHE A 57 38.96 -42.32 -16.21
C PHE A 57 38.58 -41.76 -14.84
N LEU A 58 39.28 -42.19 -13.77
CA LEU A 58 39.03 -41.70 -12.41
C LEU A 58 39.31 -40.21 -12.28
N ALA A 59 40.39 -39.70 -12.90
CA ALA A 59 40.70 -38.29 -12.96
C ALA A 59 39.58 -37.50 -13.66
N ASN A 60 39.07 -37.99 -14.79
CA ASN A 60 37.98 -37.35 -15.52
C ASN A 60 36.64 -37.40 -14.76
N TYR A 61 36.30 -38.54 -14.15
CA TYR A 61 35.08 -38.72 -13.37
C TYR A 61 35.07 -37.83 -12.12
N SER A 62 36.18 -37.83 -11.36
CA SER A 62 36.33 -36.97 -10.18
C SER A 62 36.35 -35.49 -10.56
N GLY A 63 37.04 -35.13 -11.64
CA GLY A 63 37.03 -33.79 -12.21
C GLY A 63 35.63 -33.33 -12.62
N GLY A 64 34.84 -34.22 -13.25
CA GLY A 64 33.44 -33.95 -13.62
C GLY A 64 32.53 -33.71 -12.41
N ILE A 65 32.66 -34.52 -11.35
CA ILE A 65 31.88 -34.34 -10.11
C ILE A 65 32.28 -33.05 -9.40
N ILE A 66 33.57 -32.80 -9.22
CA ILE A 66 34.08 -31.59 -8.56
C ILE A 66 33.66 -30.36 -9.38
N GLY A 67 33.81 -30.41 -10.71
CA GLY A 67 33.37 -29.34 -11.61
C GLY A 67 31.87 -29.07 -11.51
N GLY A 68 31.04 -30.12 -11.48
CA GLY A 68 29.59 -29.99 -11.28
C GLY A 68 29.21 -29.40 -9.92
N LEU A 69 29.89 -29.79 -8.83
CA LEU A 69 29.68 -29.22 -7.51
C LEU A 69 30.08 -27.74 -7.46
N VAL A 70 31.24 -27.38 -7.99
CA VAL A 70 31.70 -25.99 -8.06
C VAL A 70 30.72 -25.14 -8.87
N ALA A 71 30.29 -25.62 -10.04
CA ALA A 71 29.30 -24.93 -10.87
C ALA A 71 27.97 -24.74 -10.14
N PHE A 72 27.50 -25.76 -9.41
CA PHE A 72 26.29 -25.67 -8.58
C PHE A 72 26.42 -24.63 -7.46
N PHE A 73 27.53 -24.63 -6.73
CA PHE A 73 27.77 -23.63 -5.67
C PHE A 73 27.86 -22.21 -6.24
N ALA A 74 28.57 -22.03 -7.35
CA ALA A 74 28.66 -20.74 -8.04
C ALA A 74 27.27 -20.25 -8.50
N ALA A 75 26.47 -21.12 -9.13
CA ALA A 75 25.11 -20.80 -9.56
C ALA A 75 24.21 -20.45 -8.37
N LYS A 76 24.31 -21.18 -7.26
CA LYS A 76 23.53 -20.89 -6.05
C LYS A 76 23.89 -19.54 -5.46
N ILE A 77 25.19 -19.25 -5.30
CA ILE A 77 25.68 -17.95 -4.84
C ILE A 77 25.17 -16.82 -5.75
N GLN A 78 25.24 -17.01 -7.07
CA GLN A 78 24.74 -16.04 -8.05
C GLN A 78 23.22 -15.82 -7.94
N MET A 79 22.43 -16.89 -7.76
CA MET A 79 20.98 -16.78 -7.57
C MET A 79 20.62 -16.05 -6.27
N ASP A 80 21.34 -16.32 -5.18
CA ASP A 80 21.07 -15.67 -3.90
C ASP A 80 21.42 -14.17 -3.97
N PHE A 81 22.55 -13.80 -4.57
CA PHE A 81 22.88 -12.40 -4.85
C PHE A 81 21.86 -11.71 -5.77
N GLN A 82 21.36 -12.41 -6.79
CA GLN A 82 20.31 -11.85 -7.67
C GLN A 82 19.02 -11.59 -6.92
N LYS A 83 18.57 -12.51 -6.06
CA LYS A 83 17.38 -12.33 -5.23
C LYS A 83 17.52 -11.16 -4.27
N GLU A 84 18.67 -11.00 -3.63
CA GLU A 84 18.93 -9.87 -2.74
C GLU A 84 18.94 -8.55 -3.50
N ARG A 85 19.61 -8.51 -4.65
CA ARG A 85 19.63 -7.33 -5.53
C ARG A 85 18.22 -6.96 -6.01
N GLU A 86 17.41 -7.94 -6.39
CA GLU A 86 16.03 -7.70 -6.83
C GLU A 86 15.15 -7.18 -5.69
N LYS A 87 15.23 -7.78 -4.50
CA LYS A 87 14.54 -7.28 -3.31
C LYS A 87 14.90 -5.83 -3.01
N LEU A 88 16.19 -5.52 -3.06
CA LEU A 88 16.69 -4.16 -2.84
C LEU A 88 16.22 -3.20 -3.93
N GLN A 89 16.26 -3.60 -5.20
CA GLN A 89 15.74 -2.77 -6.30
C GLN A 89 14.25 -2.46 -6.14
N ARG A 90 13.43 -3.45 -5.74
CA ARG A 90 12.01 -3.22 -5.43
C ARG A 90 11.83 -2.31 -4.22
N TYR A 91 12.73 -2.38 -3.24
CA TYR A 91 12.73 -1.48 -2.08
C TYR A 91 13.08 -0.04 -2.47
N LEU A 92 14.08 0.15 -3.32
CA LEU A 92 14.49 1.46 -3.85
C LEU A 92 13.43 2.07 -4.77
N ALA A 93 12.73 1.24 -5.56
CA ALA A 93 11.67 1.68 -6.45
C ALA A 93 10.48 2.33 -5.70
N GLN A 94 10.33 2.08 -4.40
CA GLN A 94 9.30 2.71 -3.55
C GLN A 94 9.62 4.17 -3.21
N LEU A 95 10.89 4.57 -3.23
CA LEU A 95 11.34 5.88 -2.73
C LEU A 95 10.63 7.08 -3.40
N PRO A 96 10.45 7.12 -4.75
CA PRO A 96 9.77 8.24 -5.39
C PRO A 96 8.29 8.32 -4.99
N THR A 97 7.61 7.19 -4.85
CA THR A 97 6.21 7.13 -4.41
C THR A 97 6.09 7.59 -2.96
N LEU A 98 6.91 7.05 -2.04
CA LEU A 98 6.90 7.44 -0.63
C LEU A 98 7.20 8.93 -0.44
N THR A 99 8.14 9.48 -1.21
CA THR A 99 8.47 10.92 -1.16
C THR A 99 7.28 11.78 -1.60
N LYS A 100 6.58 11.41 -2.69
CA LYS A 100 5.38 12.11 -3.14
C LYS A 100 4.27 12.04 -2.09
N LEU A 101 4.06 10.88 -1.48
CA LEU A 101 3.05 10.70 -0.43
C LEU A 101 3.38 11.51 0.81
N SER A 102 4.64 11.55 1.23
CA SER A 102 5.09 12.38 2.35
C SER A 102 4.69 13.85 2.12
N LEU A 103 4.96 14.40 0.93
CA LEU A 103 4.57 15.77 0.58
C LEU A 103 3.04 15.99 0.63
N GLU A 104 2.24 15.05 0.12
CA GLU A 104 0.78 15.13 0.18
C GLU A 104 0.25 15.05 1.61
N LEU A 105 0.82 14.17 2.44
CA LEU A 105 0.46 14.04 3.86
C LEU A 105 0.82 15.31 4.65
N THR A 106 1.98 15.91 4.39
CA THR A 106 2.35 17.20 4.98
C THR A 106 1.36 18.29 4.58
N LYS A 107 0.95 18.34 3.30
CA LYS A 107 -0.07 19.28 2.81
C LYS A 107 -1.41 19.09 3.52
N MET A 108 -1.90 17.84 3.65
CA MET A 108 -3.13 17.55 4.39
C MET A 108 -3.05 18.07 5.83
N LYS A 109 -1.92 17.79 6.50
CA LYS A 109 -1.67 18.18 7.89
C LYS A 109 -1.71 19.69 8.07
N LEU A 110 -1.05 20.45 7.19
CA LEU A 110 -1.06 21.91 7.22
C LEU A 110 -2.48 22.46 7.07
N GLN A 111 -3.28 21.93 6.14
CA GLN A 111 -4.66 22.37 5.98
C GLN A 111 -5.55 22.04 7.18
N PHE A 112 -5.36 20.87 7.76
CA PHE A 112 -6.06 20.48 8.98
C PHE A 112 -5.67 21.35 10.17
N GLU A 113 -4.40 21.73 10.29
CA GLU A 113 -3.92 22.66 11.32
C GLU A 113 -4.58 24.03 11.17
N VAL A 114 -4.56 24.60 9.96
CA VAL A 114 -5.28 25.85 9.65
C VAL A 114 -6.76 25.73 9.99
N SER A 115 -7.39 24.59 9.66
CA SER A 115 -8.81 24.36 9.92
C SER A 115 -9.17 24.29 11.42
N LYS A 116 -8.25 23.79 12.25
CA LYS A 116 -8.44 23.67 13.72
C LYS A 116 -8.42 25.01 14.43
N ASP A 117 -7.75 26.00 13.86
CA ASP A 117 -7.65 27.32 14.46
C ASP A 117 -8.77 28.27 14.02
N ILE A 118 -9.58 27.89 13.02
CA ILE A 118 -10.75 28.67 12.59
C ILE A 118 -11.68 29.00 13.77
N PRO A 119 -12.08 28.05 14.64
CA PRO A 119 -12.94 28.37 15.78
C PRO A 119 -12.26 29.27 16.82
N LYS A 120 -10.93 29.16 16.97
CA LYS A 120 -10.16 29.92 17.96
C LYS A 120 -9.91 31.36 17.54
N ASN A 121 -9.81 31.60 16.24
CA ASN A 121 -9.51 32.91 15.66
C ASN A 121 -10.75 33.79 15.50
N LEU A 122 -11.93 33.34 15.95
CA LEU A 122 -13.13 34.17 15.94
C LEU A 122 -13.04 35.26 17.03
N PRO A 123 -13.52 36.48 16.75
CA PRO A 123 -13.66 37.51 17.76
C PRO A 123 -14.49 36.99 18.96
N PRO A 124 -14.05 37.22 20.22
CA PRO A 124 -14.74 36.72 21.39
C PRO A 124 -16.16 37.26 21.52
N ASP A 125 -16.39 38.48 21.02
CA ASP A 125 -17.65 39.22 20.95
C ASP A 125 -18.58 38.77 19.81
N MET A 126 -18.16 37.81 18.98
CA MET A 126 -19.00 37.29 17.91
C MET A 126 -20.25 36.58 18.47
N PRO A 127 -21.45 36.83 17.91
CA PRO A 127 -22.69 36.21 18.38
C PRO A 127 -22.62 34.68 18.35
N ASP A 128 -23.22 34.02 19.34
CA ASP A 128 -23.24 32.56 19.45
C ASP A 128 -23.88 31.88 18.24
N GLU A 129 -24.82 32.55 17.58
CA GLU A 129 -25.43 32.07 16.33
C GLU A 129 -24.40 31.95 15.20
N VAL A 130 -23.45 32.89 15.10
CA VAL A 130 -22.38 32.82 14.09
C VAL A 130 -21.39 31.71 14.45
N LYS A 131 -21.03 31.59 15.74
CA LYS A 131 -20.16 30.51 16.24
C LYS A 131 -20.76 29.13 15.98
N ASN A 132 -22.06 28.97 16.20
CA ASN A 132 -22.78 27.73 15.95
C ASN A 132 -22.93 27.41 14.47
N ASN A 133 -22.89 28.40 13.58
CA ASN A 133 -23.07 28.24 12.14
C ASN A 133 -21.76 28.20 11.32
N ILE A 134 -20.57 28.24 11.94
CA ILE A 134 -19.27 28.16 11.23
C ILE A 134 -19.21 26.96 10.28
N HIS A 135 -19.77 25.83 10.68
CA HIS A 135 -19.78 24.61 9.89
C HIS A 135 -20.54 24.73 8.56
N LYS A 136 -21.42 25.74 8.44
CA LYS A 136 -22.19 26.00 7.22
C LYS A 136 -21.37 26.70 6.15
N SER A 137 -20.39 27.51 6.56
CA SER A 137 -19.45 28.16 5.66
C SER A 137 -18.65 27.14 4.86
N SER A 138 -18.31 27.50 3.63
CA SER A 138 -17.36 26.72 2.82
C SER A 138 -15.98 26.75 3.47
N LEU A 139 -15.36 25.59 3.63
CA LEU A 139 -13.95 25.46 3.98
C LEU A 139 -13.18 25.07 2.72
N THR A 140 -12.33 25.95 2.22
CA THR A 140 -11.49 25.67 1.05
C THR A 140 -10.33 24.79 1.46
N LEU A 141 -10.50 23.48 1.32
CA LEU A 141 -9.40 22.51 1.37
C LEU A 141 -8.92 22.27 -0.06
N GLU A 142 -7.60 22.25 -0.28
CA GLU A 142 -7.10 21.94 -1.61
C GLU A 142 -7.21 20.44 -1.88
N PRO A 143 -7.73 20.03 -3.04
CA PRO A 143 -7.79 18.62 -3.40
C PRO A 143 -6.39 18.00 -3.50
N LEU A 144 -6.33 16.69 -3.29
CA LEU A 144 -5.13 15.89 -3.49
C LEU A 144 -4.88 15.68 -4.98
N ILE A 145 -3.61 15.51 -5.34
CA ILE A 145 -3.22 15.20 -6.71
C ILE A 145 -3.31 13.68 -6.91
N ARG A 146 -4.39 13.20 -7.55
CA ARG A 146 -4.68 11.76 -7.73
C ARG A 146 -3.51 10.99 -8.36
N GLU A 147 -2.77 11.61 -9.27
CA GLU A 147 -1.61 11.02 -9.95
C GLU A 147 -0.49 10.65 -8.96
N ARG A 148 -0.37 11.36 -7.83
CA ARG A 148 0.62 11.04 -6.79
C ARG A 148 0.23 9.81 -5.96
N TRP A 149 -1.05 9.45 -5.96
CA TRP A 149 -1.63 8.29 -5.28
C TRP A 149 -1.82 7.09 -6.21
N GLY A 150 -1.58 7.24 -7.52
CA GLY A 150 -1.82 6.18 -8.51
C GLY A 150 -0.88 4.97 -8.42
N ASN A 151 0.34 5.15 -7.88
CA ASN A 151 1.38 4.11 -7.83
C ASN A 151 1.58 3.52 -6.42
N LEU A 152 0.50 3.43 -5.66
CA LEU A 152 0.51 2.91 -4.29
C LEU A 152 0.84 1.41 -4.23
N ASP A 153 0.55 0.66 -5.29
CA ASP A 153 0.85 -0.76 -5.49
C ASP A 153 2.36 -1.10 -5.39
N VAL A 154 3.22 -0.11 -5.58
CA VAL A 154 4.68 -0.26 -5.43
C VAL A 154 5.08 -0.47 -3.95
N ILE A 155 4.25 -0.02 -2.99
CA ILE A 155 4.52 -0.14 -1.55
C ILE A 155 4.35 -1.59 -1.11
N GLN A 156 5.39 -2.16 -0.51
CA GLN A 156 5.39 -3.57 -0.10
C GLN A 156 4.66 -3.84 1.22
N ASP A 157 4.47 -2.83 2.07
CA ASP A 157 3.73 -2.96 3.33
C ASP A 157 2.20 -2.90 3.05
N PRO A 158 1.48 -4.03 3.13
CA PRO A 158 0.05 -4.08 2.84
C PRO A 158 -0.80 -3.33 3.89
N ILE A 159 -0.33 -3.22 5.12
CA ILE A 159 -1.05 -2.54 6.20
C ILE A 159 -1.00 -1.04 5.93
N LEU A 160 0.21 -0.50 5.70
CA LEU A 160 0.40 0.90 5.34
C LEU A 160 -0.40 1.26 4.09
N LEU A 161 -0.36 0.41 3.07
CA LEU A 161 -1.10 0.58 1.82
C LEU A 161 -2.61 0.75 2.07
N SER A 162 -3.22 -0.17 2.82
CA SER A 162 -4.65 -0.10 3.18
C SER A 162 -4.98 1.16 3.97
N GLU A 163 -4.12 1.59 4.89
CA GLU A 163 -4.35 2.79 5.69
C GLU A 163 -4.25 4.07 4.88
N LEU A 164 -3.31 4.13 3.92
CA LEU A 164 -3.17 5.23 2.97
C LEU A 164 -4.41 5.35 2.07
N TYR A 165 -4.92 4.24 1.53
CA TYR A 165 -6.17 4.27 0.75
C TYR A 165 -7.35 4.79 1.57
N LYS A 166 -7.54 4.29 2.79
CA LYS A 166 -8.61 4.75 3.68
C LYS A 166 -8.48 6.23 4.03
N LEU A 167 -7.26 6.73 4.22
CA LEU A 167 -7.02 8.15 4.48
C LEU A 167 -7.34 8.99 3.23
N PHE A 168 -6.90 8.56 2.05
CA PHE A 168 -7.15 9.23 0.77
C PHE A 168 -8.64 9.38 0.50
N GLU A 169 -9.40 8.28 0.56
CA GLU A 169 -10.86 8.31 0.33
C GLU A 169 -11.58 9.20 1.34
N SER A 170 -11.21 9.07 2.62
CA SER A 170 -11.78 9.89 3.68
C SER A 170 -11.50 11.38 3.46
N TYR A 171 -10.27 11.72 3.04
CA TYR A 171 -9.88 13.10 2.75
C TYR A 171 -10.59 13.65 1.52
N GLU A 172 -10.66 12.93 0.40
CA GLU A 172 -11.41 13.38 -0.79
C GLU A 172 -12.87 13.72 -0.44
N ARG A 173 -13.52 12.84 0.33
CA ARG A 173 -14.89 13.07 0.78
C ARG A 173 -15.00 14.27 1.73
N THR A 174 -14.00 14.46 2.59
CA THR A 174 -13.91 15.61 3.49
C THR A 174 -13.79 16.93 2.69
N VAL A 175 -12.93 16.98 1.67
CA VAL A 175 -12.78 18.15 0.79
C VAL A 175 -14.09 18.48 0.09
N GLU A 176 -14.76 17.46 -0.48
CA GLU A 176 -16.04 17.62 -1.18
C GLU A 176 -17.12 18.19 -0.25
N VAL A 177 -17.32 17.57 0.91
CA VAL A 177 -18.38 17.94 1.86
C VAL A 177 -18.11 19.30 2.50
N LEU A 178 -16.86 19.54 2.96
CA LEU A 178 -16.52 20.78 3.65
C LEU A 178 -16.42 21.98 2.70
N GLY A 179 -16.04 21.76 1.44
CA GLY A 179 -16.01 22.77 0.39
C GLY A 179 -17.39 23.21 -0.10
N PHE A 180 -18.47 22.53 0.27
CA PHE A 180 -19.83 22.94 -0.11
C PHE A 180 -20.31 24.14 0.74
N ASN A 181 -20.85 25.18 0.09
CA ASN A 181 -21.40 26.35 0.79
C ASN A 181 -22.88 26.14 1.15
N LEU A 182 -23.17 25.75 2.41
CA LEU A 182 -24.56 25.54 2.85
C LEU A 182 -25.35 26.85 2.91
N THR A 183 -24.71 27.98 3.17
CA THR A 183 -25.37 29.29 3.24
C THR A 183 -25.99 29.68 1.90
N GLU A 184 -25.30 29.38 0.80
CA GLU A 184 -25.82 29.64 -0.55
C GLU A 184 -27.05 28.78 -0.85
N LEU A 185 -27.01 27.49 -0.47
CA LEU A 185 -28.16 26.60 -0.60
C LEU A 185 -29.35 27.06 0.26
N GLU A 186 -29.13 27.48 1.51
CA GLU A 186 -30.17 28.04 2.37
C GLU A 186 -30.82 29.29 1.78
N LEU A 187 -30.03 30.19 1.19
CA LEU A 187 -30.55 31.38 0.50
C LEU A 187 -31.41 31.00 -0.71
N SER A 188 -30.99 29.99 -1.48
CA SER A 188 -31.76 29.50 -2.62
C SER A 188 -33.10 28.88 -2.20
N ILE A 189 -33.12 28.14 -1.08
CA ILE A 189 -34.32 27.56 -0.48
C ILE A 189 -35.28 28.67 -0.06
N LYS A 190 -34.80 29.65 0.71
CA LYS A 190 -35.61 30.81 1.16
C LYS A 190 -36.21 31.59 -0.01
N LYS A 191 -35.46 31.77 -1.09
CA LYS A 191 -35.96 32.43 -2.30
C LYS A 191 -37.10 31.63 -2.93
N ARG A 192 -36.94 30.31 -3.06
CA ARG A 192 -37.97 29.41 -3.60
C ARG A 192 -39.21 29.34 -2.71
N GLU A 193 -39.06 29.38 -1.38
CA GLU A 193 -40.17 29.49 -0.43
C GLU A 193 -40.99 30.77 -0.67
N LEU A 194 -40.31 31.91 -0.83
CA LEU A 194 -40.98 33.18 -1.12
C LEU A 194 -41.72 33.16 -2.46
N GLU A 195 -41.14 32.53 -3.49
CA GLU A 195 -41.78 32.34 -4.79
C GLU A 195 -43.01 31.43 -4.70
N LYS A 196 -42.90 30.33 -3.93
CA LYS A 196 -44.00 29.41 -3.64
C LYS A 196 -45.16 30.15 -2.97
N ASP A 197 -44.88 30.95 -1.94
CA ASP A 197 -45.90 31.73 -1.23
C ASP A 197 -46.64 32.73 -2.15
N LYS A 198 -45.92 33.33 -3.11
CA LYS A 198 -46.52 34.24 -4.10
C LYS A 198 -47.45 33.50 -5.05
N LEU A 199 -47.04 32.34 -5.57
CA LEU A 199 -47.86 31.50 -6.44
C LEU A 199 -49.07 30.92 -5.70
N GLU A 200 -48.88 30.45 -4.47
CA GLU A 200 -49.95 29.93 -3.62
C GLU A 200 -51.04 30.99 -3.38
N LYS A 201 -50.64 32.24 -3.12
CA LYS A 201 -51.56 33.38 -3.00
C LYS A 201 -52.33 33.67 -4.29
N LYS A 202 -51.72 33.49 -5.47
CA LYS A 202 -52.42 33.65 -6.77
C LYS A 202 -53.43 32.51 -7.00
N LEU A 203 -53.02 31.27 -6.73
CA LEU A 203 -53.86 30.07 -6.79
C LEU A 203 -55.10 30.20 -5.91
N LYS A 204 -54.93 30.58 -4.64
CA LYS A 204 -56.03 30.79 -3.68
C LYS A 204 -57.03 31.87 -4.11
N LYS A 205 -56.59 32.84 -4.91
CA LYS A 205 -57.45 33.91 -5.46
C LYS A 205 -58.16 33.50 -6.76
N GLY A 206 -57.94 32.28 -7.27
CA GLY A 206 -58.47 31.83 -8.55
C GLY A 206 -57.90 32.58 -9.76
N ARG A 207 -56.72 33.21 -9.61
CA ARG A 207 -56.09 34.03 -10.67
C ARG A 207 -54.98 33.31 -11.42
N ALA A 208 -54.64 32.09 -11.03
CA ALA A 208 -53.56 31.33 -11.64
C ALA A 208 -54.03 30.61 -12.91
N ASN A 209 -53.22 30.69 -13.98
CA ASN A 209 -53.46 29.90 -15.20
C ASN A 209 -52.92 28.46 -15.04
N GLU A 210 -53.20 27.57 -16.00
CA GLU A 210 -52.75 26.16 -15.95
C GLU A 210 -51.22 26.02 -15.91
N VAL A 211 -50.49 26.91 -16.58
CA VAL A 211 -49.01 26.91 -16.56
C VAL A 211 -48.50 27.23 -15.16
N GLU A 212 -49.05 28.24 -14.49
CA GLU A 212 -48.70 28.62 -13.12
C GLU A 212 -49.05 27.53 -12.10
N LYS A 213 -50.06 26.68 -12.36
CA LYS A 213 -50.35 25.50 -11.54
C LYS A 213 -49.24 24.46 -11.66
N ILE A 214 -48.83 24.14 -12.89
CA ILE A 214 -47.73 23.20 -13.15
C ILE A 214 -46.42 23.73 -12.55
N ASP A 215 -46.12 25.02 -12.74
CA ASP A 215 -44.94 25.65 -12.16
C ASP A 215 -44.95 25.58 -10.63
N PHE A 216 -46.11 25.75 -9.99
CA PHE A 216 -46.25 25.62 -8.55
C PHE A 216 -45.94 24.20 -8.06
N GLU A 217 -46.45 23.17 -8.75
CA GLU A 217 -46.17 21.77 -8.42
C GLU A 217 -44.67 21.45 -8.57
N LEU A 218 -44.06 21.87 -9.69
CA LEU A 218 -42.63 21.69 -9.95
C LEU A 218 -41.78 22.42 -8.90
N LEU A 219 -42.17 23.64 -8.52
CA LEU A 219 -41.50 24.42 -7.48
C LEU A 219 -41.58 23.73 -6.12
N CYS A 220 -42.75 23.17 -5.75
CA CYS A 220 -42.91 22.42 -4.51
C CYS A 220 -41.99 21.18 -4.47
N HIS A 221 -41.94 20.42 -5.55
CA HIS A 221 -41.06 19.25 -5.67
C HIS A 221 -39.58 19.63 -5.57
N ASN A 222 -39.15 20.66 -6.31
CA ASN A 222 -37.77 21.13 -6.29
C ASN A 222 -37.36 21.67 -4.92
N LEU A 223 -38.24 22.42 -4.26
CA LEU A 223 -38.02 22.90 -2.90
C LEU A 223 -37.86 21.74 -1.91
N GLN A 224 -38.70 20.71 -1.99
CA GLN A 224 -38.59 19.53 -1.14
C GLN A 224 -37.25 18.81 -1.34
N ASN A 225 -36.79 18.68 -2.59
CA ASN A 225 -35.48 18.09 -2.90
C ASN A 225 -34.32 18.92 -2.36
N ASP A 226 -34.37 20.25 -2.49
CA ASP A 226 -33.33 21.13 -1.95
C ASP A 226 -33.28 21.07 -0.42
N MET A 227 -34.44 21.06 0.24
CA MET A 227 -34.53 20.91 1.70
C MET A 227 -33.97 19.58 2.16
N LEU A 228 -34.25 18.49 1.44
CA LEU A 228 -33.68 17.17 1.74
C LEU A 228 -32.16 17.19 1.55
N ARG A 229 -31.70 17.73 0.42
CA ARG A 229 -30.27 17.87 0.11
C ARG A 229 -29.54 18.69 1.16
N HIS A 230 -30.12 19.82 1.59
CA HIS A 230 -29.58 20.67 2.65
C HIS A 230 -29.44 19.90 3.96
N LYS A 231 -30.49 19.18 4.40
CA LYS A 231 -30.44 18.37 5.63
C LYS A 231 -29.36 17.29 5.58
N VAL A 232 -29.23 16.58 4.46
CA VAL A 232 -28.20 15.54 4.27
C VAL A 232 -26.81 16.16 4.32
N LEU A 233 -26.57 17.24 3.59
CA LEU A 233 -25.28 17.91 3.57
C LEU A 233 -24.93 18.55 4.92
N GLU A 234 -25.90 19.10 5.65
CA GLU A 234 -25.68 19.63 7.00
C GLU A 234 -25.26 18.52 7.97
N ALA A 235 -25.93 17.37 7.92
CA ALA A 235 -25.56 16.21 8.72
C ALA A 235 -24.14 15.71 8.37
N ASP A 236 -23.83 15.60 7.08
CA ASP A 236 -22.50 15.20 6.59
C ASP A 236 -21.44 16.22 7.04
N LYS A 237 -21.66 17.53 6.86
CA LYS A 237 -20.69 18.57 7.29
C LYS A 237 -20.41 18.50 8.78
N ARG A 238 -21.43 18.31 9.63
CA ARG A 238 -21.24 18.14 11.08
C ARG A 238 -20.44 16.87 11.39
N HIS A 239 -20.75 15.76 10.72
CA HIS A 239 -20.00 14.52 10.87
C HIS A 239 -18.52 14.72 10.49
N TYR A 240 -18.24 15.26 9.31
CA TYR A 240 -16.88 15.48 8.82
C TYR A 240 -16.10 16.48 9.69
N TRP A 241 -16.75 17.54 10.17
CA TRP A 241 -16.14 18.44 11.16
C TRP A 241 -15.74 17.73 12.46
N SER A 242 -16.58 16.81 12.95
CA SER A 242 -16.29 16.10 14.20
C SER A 242 -15.11 15.13 14.06
N ILE A 243 -14.93 14.51 12.90
CA ILE A 243 -13.86 13.52 12.68
C ILE A 243 -12.55 14.14 12.17
N LEU A 244 -12.55 15.42 11.78
CA LEU A 244 -11.36 16.11 11.28
C LEU A 244 -10.18 16.05 12.26
N GLY A 245 -10.46 16.11 13.57
CA GLY A 245 -9.45 15.95 14.61
C GLY A 245 -8.74 14.58 14.55
N ASN A 246 -9.51 13.51 14.36
CA ASN A 246 -8.99 12.15 14.26
C ASN A 246 -8.26 11.92 12.93
N ALA A 247 -8.78 12.48 11.84
CA ALA A 247 -8.14 12.42 10.52
C ALA A 247 -6.75 13.07 10.56
N PHE A 248 -6.60 14.20 11.27
CA PHE A 248 -5.30 14.85 11.47
C PHE A 248 -4.31 13.96 12.22
N VAL A 249 -4.72 13.34 13.33
CA VAL A 249 -3.84 12.46 14.11
C VAL A 249 -3.37 11.29 13.25
N LYS A 250 -4.29 10.69 12.48
CA LYS A 250 -3.98 9.59 11.58
C LYS A 250 -3.04 10.00 10.44
N ALA A 251 -3.25 11.18 9.84
CA ALA A 251 -2.36 11.71 8.81
C ALA A 251 -0.93 11.91 9.35
N ASN A 252 -0.79 12.42 10.58
CA ASN A 252 0.50 12.61 11.22
C ASN A 252 1.21 11.29 11.55
N ASP A 253 0.48 10.27 12.04
CA ASP A 253 1.03 8.93 12.26
C ASP A 253 1.55 8.30 10.96
N LEU A 254 0.74 8.38 9.89
CA LEU A 254 1.12 7.85 8.59
C LEU A 254 2.30 8.62 7.97
N GLU A 255 2.38 9.93 8.14
CA GLU A 255 3.54 10.74 7.73
C GLU A 255 4.82 10.26 8.42
N GLN A 256 4.77 10.04 9.75
CA GLN A 256 5.93 9.53 10.51
C GLN A 256 6.37 8.14 10.05
N ARG A 257 5.42 7.24 9.75
CA ARG A 257 5.72 5.90 9.24
C ARG A 257 6.33 5.94 7.83
N VAL A 258 5.76 6.75 6.93
CA VAL A 258 6.30 6.96 5.59
C VAL A 258 7.72 7.53 5.65
N ASN A 259 7.96 8.51 6.52
CA ASN A 259 9.28 9.12 6.67
C ASN A 259 10.30 8.14 7.28
N THR A 260 9.90 7.32 8.25
CA THR A 260 10.73 6.24 8.79
C THR A 260 11.16 5.27 7.69
N LEU A 261 10.23 4.81 6.85
CA LEU A 261 10.54 3.94 5.70
C LEU A 261 11.49 4.60 4.70
N ILE A 262 11.31 5.89 4.41
CA ILE A 262 12.21 6.66 3.54
C ILE A 262 13.64 6.65 4.10
N GLU A 263 13.81 6.89 5.41
CA GLU A 263 15.13 6.91 6.04
C GLU A 263 15.76 5.51 6.10
N GLU A 264 14.98 4.46 6.34
CA GLU A 264 15.45 3.07 6.25
C GLU A 264 15.94 2.72 4.83
N ILE A 265 15.20 3.13 3.78
CA ILE A 265 15.62 2.94 2.38
C ILE A 265 16.94 3.67 2.11
N LYS A 266 17.05 4.93 2.54
CA LYS A 266 18.29 5.72 2.38
C LYS A 266 19.45 5.10 3.14
N GLY A 267 19.22 4.56 4.35
CA GLY A 267 20.23 3.85 5.15
C GLY A 267 20.81 2.66 4.40
N LYS A 268 19.95 1.75 3.91
CA LYS A 268 20.37 0.58 3.11
C LYS A 268 21.09 0.98 1.82
N THR A 269 20.70 2.10 1.20
CA THR A 269 21.37 2.62 0.00
C THR A 269 22.80 3.08 0.30
N LYS A 270 23.03 3.69 1.48
CA LYS A 270 24.38 4.11 1.90
C LYS A 270 25.27 2.91 2.21
N GLU A 271 24.75 1.91 2.91
CA GLU A 271 25.48 0.66 3.19
C GLU A 271 25.91 -0.03 1.90
N GLN A 272 25.04 -0.11 0.90
CA GLN A 272 25.37 -0.70 -0.40
C GLN A 272 26.48 0.06 -1.14
N LYS A 273 26.53 1.39 -1.03
CA LYS A 273 27.59 2.19 -1.66
C LYS A 273 28.94 2.08 -0.94
N ALA A 274 28.94 1.61 0.31
CA ALA A 274 30.15 1.45 1.11
C ALA A 274 30.79 0.05 0.96
N MET A 275 30.04 -0.93 0.47
CA MET A 275 30.53 -2.26 0.08
C MET A 275 31.10 -2.25 -1.34
#